data_AF-A0AAE9A4J5-F1
#
_entry.id   AF-A0AAE9A4J5-F1
#
_cell.length_a   1.000
_cell.length_b   1.000
_cell.length_c   1.000
_cell.angle_alpha   90.00
_cell.angle_beta   90.00
_cell.angle_gamma   90.00
#
_symmetry.space_group_name_H-M   'P 1'
#
loop_
_entity.id
_entity.type
_entity.pdbx_description
1 polymer ?
#
loop_
_entity_poly.entity_id
_entity_poly.type
_entity_poly.pdbx_seq_one_letter_code
_entity_poly.pdbx_strand_id
1 'polypeptide(L)'
;MLLRRAVLAENQYNALRTRLKENKARELIEYKQAVARKQCPEYLAGLSKAQEELDGKKAIIETRYKMKLGQILDEYEAETDMNRTQFEDQYIYSKNRYMDFFKNLIEEKKKREKEVGIILGALLILPPLPKGICEKPVFQDVVAAGRMTRSMARKVEEGPSTSS
;
A
#
# COMPACT_ATOMS: atom_id res chain seq x y z
N MET A 1 12.48 66.97 80.22
CA MET A 1 11.80 66.58 78.96
C MET A 1 12.30 65.26 78.36
N LEU A 2 13.59 64.93 78.44
CA LEU A 2 14.15 63.68 77.86
C LEU A 2 13.51 62.39 78.38
N LEU A 3 13.29 62.28 79.69
CA LEU A 3 12.76 61.07 80.31
C LEU A 3 11.35 60.71 79.81
N ARG A 4 10.48 61.71 79.62
CA ARG A 4 9.14 61.50 79.05
C ARG A 4 9.20 61.00 77.60
N ARG A 5 10.15 61.51 76.80
CA ARG A 5 10.37 61.04 75.42
C ARG A 5 10.89 59.60 75.40
N ALA A 6 11.80 59.23 76.30
CA ALA A 6 12.31 57.86 76.41
C ALA A 6 11.20 56.86 76.77
N VAL A 7 10.37 57.18 77.76
CA VAL A 7 9.23 56.34 78.17
C VAL A 7 8.19 56.21 77.04
N LEU A 8 7.91 57.30 76.32
CA LEU A 8 7.01 57.25 75.15
C LEU A 8 7.58 56.35 74.04
N ALA A 9 8.88 56.43 73.77
CA ALA A 9 9.53 55.61 72.77
C ALA A 9 9.55 54.11 73.16
N GLU A 10 9.82 53.78 74.42
CA GLU A 10 9.75 52.40 74.92
C GLU A 10 8.33 51.83 74.84
N ASN A 11 7.31 52.62 75.20
CA ASN A 11 5.93 52.19 75.09
C ASN A 11 5.50 51.94 73.64
N GLN A 12 5.93 52.81 72.71
CA GLN A 12 5.70 52.62 71.27
C GLN A 12 6.41 51.38 70.74
N TYR A 13 7.66 51.18 71.15
CA TYR A 13 8.44 50.00 70.79
C TYR A 13 7.78 48.70 71.27
N ASN A 14 7.33 48.68 72.53
CA ASN A 14 6.65 47.53 73.10
C ASN A 14 5.32 47.23 72.38
N ALA A 15 4.55 48.27 72.05
CA ALA A 15 3.30 48.12 71.29
C ALA A 15 3.52 47.63 69.85
N LEU A 16 4.57 48.10 69.17
CA LEU A 16 4.94 47.60 67.85
C LEU A 16 5.42 46.15 67.91
N ARG A 17 6.17 45.78 68.95
CA ARG A 17 6.68 44.42 69.14
C ARG A 17 5.56 43.42 69.42
N THR A 18 4.55 43.78 70.21
CA THR A 18 3.37 42.93 70.45
C THR A 18 2.55 42.77 69.17
N ARG A 19 2.28 43.87 68.45
CA ARG A 19 1.60 43.82 67.14
C ARG A 19 2.32 42.95 66.12
N LEU A 20 3.66 43.04 66.04
CA LEU A 20 4.46 42.20 65.15
C LEU A 20 4.30 40.71 65.49
N LYS A 21 4.34 40.37 66.79
CA LYS A 21 4.14 38.98 67.24
C LYS A 21 2.74 38.47 66.89
N GLU A 22 1.72 39.28 67.11
CA GLU A 22 0.33 38.92 66.76
C GLU A 22 0.15 38.75 65.25
N ASN A 23 0.71 39.64 64.43
CA ASN A 23 0.66 39.53 62.98
C ASN A 23 1.33 38.25 62.49
N LYS A 24 2.54 37.93 62.98
CA LYS A 24 3.22 36.68 62.64
C LYS A 24 2.44 35.44 63.05
N ALA A 25 1.73 35.49 64.19
CA ALA A 25 0.88 34.39 64.63
C ALA A 25 -0.33 34.20 63.70
N ARG A 26 -0.96 35.30 63.26
CA ARG A 26 -2.08 35.25 62.29
C ARG A 26 -1.63 34.73 60.92
N GLU A 27 -0.54 35.27 60.37
CA GLU A 27 0.04 34.82 59.10
C GLU A 27 0.36 33.32 59.13
N LEU A 28 0.88 32.80 60.24
CA LEU A 28 1.20 31.38 60.39
C LEU A 28 -0.06 30.50 60.42
N ILE A 29 -1.16 30.98 61.02
CA ILE A 29 -2.45 30.27 61.03
C ILE A 29 -3.05 30.28 59.63
N GLU A 30 -3.03 31.43 58.95
CA GLU A 30 -3.51 31.57 57.57
C GLU A 30 -2.73 30.67 56.61
N TYR A 31 -1.41 30.60 56.76
CA TYR A 31 -0.57 29.69 55.97
C TYR A 31 -0.95 28.22 56.20
N LYS A 32 -1.12 27.79 57.46
CA LYS A 32 -1.56 26.43 57.79
C LYS A 32 -2.93 26.09 57.19
N GLN A 33 -3.86 27.04 57.22
CA GLN A 33 -5.17 26.88 56.59
C GLN A 33 -5.06 26.80 55.07
N ALA A 34 -4.21 27.61 54.44
CA ALA A 34 -3.96 27.58 53.00
C ALA A 34 -3.30 26.26 52.55
N VAL A 35 -2.36 25.73 53.34
CA VAL A 35 -1.76 24.40 53.12
C VAL A 35 -2.83 23.30 53.24
N ALA A 36 -3.67 23.34 54.27
CA ALA A 36 -4.76 22.37 54.44
C ALA A 36 -5.77 22.41 53.27
N ARG A 37 -6.01 23.60 52.71
CA ARG A 37 -6.86 23.81 51.52
C ARG A 37 -6.14 23.55 50.20
N LYS A 38 -4.85 23.20 50.20
CA LYS A 38 -3.99 23.05 49.02
C LYS A 38 -3.95 24.29 48.12
N GLN A 39 -4.06 25.47 48.73
CA GLN A 39 -3.98 26.77 48.06
C GLN A 39 -2.68 27.49 48.40
N CYS A 40 -1.68 26.79 48.94
CA CYS A 40 -0.40 27.42 49.21
C CYS A 40 0.26 27.85 47.87
N PRO A 41 0.92 29.03 47.86
CA PRO A 41 1.46 29.61 46.63
C PRO A 41 2.43 28.67 45.90
N GLU A 42 3.24 27.93 46.65
CA GLU A 42 4.20 26.95 46.10
C GLU A 42 3.51 25.79 45.40
N TYR A 43 2.41 25.28 45.97
CA TYR A 43 1.63 24.21 45.36
C TYR A 43 0.94 24.68 44.08
N LEU A 44 0.35 25.88 44.08
CA LEU A 44 -0.27 26.46 42.89
C LEU A 44 0.75 26.70 41.77
N ALA A 45 1.95 27.19 42.11
CA ALA A 45 3.05 27.34 41.17
C ALA A 45 3.51 25.99 40.60
N GLY A 46 3.61 24.96 41.43
CA GLY A 46 3.94 23.60 41.01
C GLY A 46 2.87 23.00 40.09
N LEU A 47 1.59 23.20 40.42
CA LEU A 47 0.46 22.77 39.61
C LEU A 47 0.47 23.44 38.23
N SER A 48 0.71 24.75 38.16
CA SER A 48 0.81 25.49 36.89
C SER A 48 1.93 24.93 36.01
N LYS A 49 3.12 24.73 36.58
CA LYS A 49 4.27 24.17 35.84
C LYS A 49 3.99 22.74 35.35
N ALA A 50 3.41 21.89 36.18
CA ALA A 50 3.04 20.53 35.79
C ALA A 50 1.99 20.52 34.67
N GLN A 51 1.04 21.46 34.72
CA GLN A 51 0.01 21.61 33.69
C GLN A 51 0.63 22.06 32.35
N GLU A 52 1.54 23.04 32.38
CA GLU A 52 2.28 23.49 31.20
C GLU A 52 3.10 22.36 30.57
N GLU A 53 3.80 21.55 31.38
CA GLU A 53 4.53 20.38 30.89
C GLU A 53 3.62 19.32 30.26
N LEU A 54 2.46 19.07 30.89
CA LEU A 54 1.48 18.10 30.42
C LEU A 54 0.87 18.55 29.08
N ASP A 55 0.53 19.83 28.95
CA ASP A 55 -0.03 20.40 27.74
C ASP A 55 1.02 20.44 26.60
N GLY A 56 2.28 20.73 26.93
CA GLY A 56 3.40 20.58 25.99
C GLY A 56 3.55 19.15 25.47
N LYS A 57 3.49 18.14 26.35
CA LYS A 57 3.54 16.72 25.95
C LYS A 57 2.34 16.32 25.08
N LYS A 58 1.13 16.78 25.41
CA LYS A 58 -0.07 16.54 24.59
C LYS A 58 0.07 17.11 23.19
N ALA A 59 0.57 18.34 23.05
CA ALA A 59 0.79 18.97 21.75
C ALA A 59 1.80 18.19 20.89
N ILE A 60 2.88 17.68 21.50
CA ILE A 60 3.86 16.82 20.80
C ILE A 60 3.21 15.51 20.34
N ILE A 61 2.37 14.89 21.17
CA ILE A 61 1.67 13.65 20.79
C ILE A 61 0.71 13.92 19.64
N GLU A 62 -0.09 14.98 19.71
CA GLU A 62 -1.07 15.32 18.69
C GLU A 62 -0.41 15.62 17.33
N THR A 63 0.67 16.40 17.33
CA THR A 63 1.45 16.68 16.12
C THR A 63 2.06 15.42 15.52
N ARG A 64 2.61 14.53 16.35
CA ARG A 64 3.13 13.23 15.90
C ARG A 64 2.04 12.36 15.29
N TYR A 65 0.84 12.33 15.88
CA TYR A 65 -0.30 11.60 15.32
C TYR A 65 -0.71 12.15 13.95
N LYS A 66 -0.81 13.48 13.81
CA LYS A 66 -1.13 14.13 12.53
C LYS A 66 -0.10 13.82 11.46
N MET A 67 1.20 13.89 11.79
CA MET A 67 2.26 13.54 10.84
C MET A 67 2.19 12.08 10.39
N LYS A 68 1.99 11.14 11.32
CA LYS A 68 1.85 9.72 10.97
C LYS A 68 0.64 9.45 10.09
N LEU A 69 -0.49 10.11 10.37
CA LEU A 69 -1.67 9.98 9.53
C LEU A 69 -1.40 10.51 8.11
N GLY A 70 -0.71 11.64 7.99
CA GLY A 70 -0.27 12.17 6.70
C GLY A 70 0.61 11.18 5.94
N GLN A 71 1.63 10.61 6.60
CA GLN A 71 2.51 9.59 6.00
C GLN A 71 1.73 8.38 5.47
N ILE A 72 0.77 7.87 6.24
CA ILE A 72 -0.05 6.72 5.83
C ILE A 72 -0.91 7.08 4.60
N LEU A 73 -1.45 8.29 4.54
CA LEU A 73 -2.25 8.74 3.39
C LEU A 73 -1.38 8.88 2.13
N ASP A 74 -0.19 9.46 2.27
CA ASP A 74 0.76 9.61 1.17
C ASP A 74 1.22 8.23 0.65
N GLU A 75 1.53 7.29 1.55
CA GLU A 75 1.88 5.91 1.21
C GLU A 75 0.73 5.20 0.47
N TYR A 76 -0.51 5.35 0.96
CA TYR A 76 -1.69 4.78 0.32
C TYR A 76 -1.90 5.34 -1.08
N GLU A 77 -1.80 6.66 -1.27
CA GLU A 77 -1.95 7.29 -2.57
C GLU A 77 -0.88 6.78 -3.55
N ALA A 78 0.38 6.73 -3.12
CA ALA A 78 1.48 6.19 -3.91
C ALA A 78 1.27 4.73 -4.30
N GLU A 79 0.81 3.87 -3.39
CA GLU A 79 0.48 2.47 -3.69
C GLU A 79 -0.67 2.35 -4.71
N THR A 80 -1.70 3.19 -4.60
CA THR A 80 -2.80 3.18 -5.56
C THR A 80 -2.35 3.59 -6.96
N ASP A 81 -1.49 4.59 -7.08
CA ASP A 81 -0.94 5.04 -8.36
C ASP A 81 0.00 4.01 -8.98
N MET A 82 0.86 3.38 -8.17
CA MET A 82 1.70 2.27 -8.62
C MET A 82 0.87 1.10 -9.12
N ASN A 83 -0.17 0.70 -8.40
CA ASN A 83 -1.03 -0.41 -8.82
C ASN A 83 -1.76 -0.10 -10.13
N ARG A 84 -2.21 1.15 -10.30
CA ARG A 84 -2.87 1.59 -11.53
C ARG A 84 -1.93 1.50 -12.74
N THR A 85 -0.73 2.03 -12.60
CA THR A 85 0.28 2.03 -13.69
C THR A 85 0.76 0.61 -14.01
N GLN A 86 0.97 -0.24 -13.01
CA GLN A 86 1.35 -1.64 -13.21
C GLN A 86 0.35 -2.42 -14.07
N PHE A 87 -0.95 -2.22 -13.85
CA PHE A 87 -1.97 -2.88 -14.66
C PHE A 87 -1.93 -2.43 -16.12
N GLU A 88 -1.80 -1.12 -16.35
CA GLU A 88 -1.70 -0.55 -17.70
C GLU A 88 -0.45 -1.07 -18.44
N ASP A 89 0.70 -1.11 -17.76
CA ASP A 89 1.95 -1.61 -18.33
C ASP A 89 1.87 -3.10 -18.69
N GLN A 90 1.29 -3.94 -17.82
CA GLN A 90 1.08 -5.36 -18.11
C GLN A 90 0.13 -5.57 -19.29
N TYR A 91 -0.93 -4.77 -19.37
CA TYR A 91 -1.86 -4.80 -20.49
C TYR A 91 -1.17 -4.40 -21.81
N ILE A 92 -0.41 -3.30 -21.81
CA ILE A 92 0.34 -2.84 -22.99
C ILE A 92 1.37 -3.89 -23.43
N TYR A 93 2.13 -4.43 -22.48
CA TYR A 93 3.12 -5.47 -22.75
C TYR A 93 2.48 -6.72 -23.39
N SER A 94 1.41 -7.24 -22.78
CA SER A 94 0.71 -8.42 -23.31
C SER A 94 0.11 -8.16 -24.69
N LYS A 95 -0.54 -7.01 -24.89
CA LYS A 95 -1.07 -6.58 -26.19
C LYS A 95 0.02 -6.54 -27.26
N ASN A 96 1.16 -5.90 -26.98
CA ASN A 96 2.27 -5.80 -27.93
C ASN A 96 2.83 -7.17 -28.27
N ARG A 97 2.99 -8.06 -27.27
CA ARG A 97 3.43 -9.45 -27.50
C ARG A 97 2.50 -10.22 -28.43
N TYR A 98 1.18 -10.09 -28.26
CA TYR A 98 0.20 -10.69 -29.18
C TYR A 98 0.30 -10.10 -30.59
N MET A 99 0.43 -8.78 -30.70
CA MET A 99 0.58 -8.12 -32.01
C MET A 99 1.83 -8.61 -32.74
N ASP A 100 2.96 -8.73 -32.05
CA ASP A 100 4.21 -9.19 -32.65
C ASP A 100 4.14 -10.67 -33.05
N PHE A 101 3.45 -11.51 -32.26
CA PHE A 101 3.17 -12.89 -32.66
C PHE A 101 2.43 -12.96 -34.01
N PHE A 102 1.36 -12.17 -34.18
CA PHE A 102 0.61 -12.15 -35.44
C PHE A 102 1.41 -11.57 -36.61
N LYS A 103 2.22 -10.53 -36.39
CA LYS A 103 3.13 -10.00 -37.42
C LYS A 103 4.08 -11.10 -37.90
N ASN A 104 4.75 -11.80 -36.98
CA ASN A 104 5.67 -12.88 -37.31
C ASN A 104 4.96 -14.02 -38.08
N LEU A 105 3.72 -14.36 -37.69
CA LEU A 105 2.94 -15.41 -38.35
C LEU A 105 2.55 -15.01 -39.79
N ILE A 106 2.21 -13.74 -40.01
CA ILE A 106 1.95 -13.20 -41.35
C ILE A 106 3.22 -13.22 -42.21
N GLU A 107 4.36 -12.84 -41.64
CA GLU A 107 5.65 -12.86 -42.32
C GLU A 107 6.08 -14.28 -42.70
N GLU A 108 5.93 -15.24 -41.80
CA GLU A 108 6.15 -16.66 -42.10
C GLU A 108 5.23 -17.16 -43.21
N LYS A 109 3.94 -16.79 -43.17
CA LYS A 109 2.99 -17.20 -44.20
C LYS A 109 3.40 -16.66 -45.57
N LYS A 110 3.79 -15.39 -45.64
CA LYS A 110 4.33 -14.77 -46.87
C LYS A 110 5.62 -15.44 -47.34
N LYS A 111 6.49 -15.85 -46.42
CA LYS A 111 7.72 -16.58 -46.73
C LYS A 111 7.41 -17.95 -47.33
N ARG A 112 6.52 -18.73 -46.71
CA ARG A 112 6.08 -20.04 -47.21
C ARG A 112 5.39 -19.93 -48.56
N GLU A 113 4.58 -18.90 -48.79
CA GLU A 113 3.95 -18.65 -50.09
C GLU A 113 5.00 -18.45 -51.19
N LYS A 114 6.06 -17.67 -50.92
CA LYS A 114 7.18 -17.51 -51.86
C LYS A 114 7.90 -18.83 -52.12
N GLU A 115 8.21 -19.60 -51.07
CA GLU A 115 8.88 -20.90 -51.20
C GLU A 115 8.05 -21.90 -52.02
N VAL A 116 6.75 -22.01 -51.76
CA VAL A 116 5.83 -22.84 -52.54
C VAL A 116 5.75 -22.36 -53.99
N GLY A 117 5.69 -21.05 -54.23
CA GLY A 117 5.70 -20.48 -55.57
C GLY A 117 6.97 -20.85 -56.36
N ILE A 118 8.14 -20.82 -55.70
CA ILE A 118 9.42 -21.24 -56.29
C ILE A 118 9.39 -22.74 -56.63
N ILE A 119 8.92 -23.59 -55.70
CA ILE A 119 8.84 -25.04 -55.92
C ILE A 119 7.90 -25.37 -57.07
N LEU A 120 6.69 -24.80 -57.09
CA LEU A 120 5.72 -25.00 -58.17
C LEU A 120 6.26 -24.48 -59.51
N GLY A 121 6.92 -23.33 -59.52
CA GLY A 121 7.59 -22.81 -60.70
C GLY A 121 8.66 -23.77 -61.23
N ALA A 122 9.51 -24.31 -60.35
CA ALA A 122 10.52 -25.30 -60.72
C ALA A 122 9.89 -26.59 -61.29
N LEU A 123 8.80 -27.08 -60.69
CA LEU A 123 8.07 -28.27 -61.16
C LEU A 123 7.45 -28.08 -62.56
N LEU A 124 7.00 -26.87 -62.90
CA LEU A 124 6.45 -26.55 -64.22
C LEU A 124 7.52 -26.40 -65.31
N ILE A 125 8.77 -26.12 -64.93
CA ILE A 125 9.90 -25.98 -65.86
C ILE A 125 10.54 -27.34 -66.17
N LEU A 126 10.28 -28.37 -65.36
CA LEU A 126 10.73 -29.72 -65.65
C LEU A 126 10.03 -30.26 -66.91
N PRO A 127 10.77 -30.90 -67.83
CA PRO A 127 10.17 -31.52 -69.00
C PRO A 127 9.16 -32.60 -68.57
N PRO A 128 8.06 -32.80 -69.32
CA PRO A 128 7.05 -33.78 -68.97
C PRO A 128 7.71 -35.17 -68.85
N LEU A 129 7.45 -35.84 -67.71
CA LEU A 129 7.98 -37.18 -67.46
C LEU A 129 7.58 -38.13 -68.61
N PRO A 130 8.50 -38.98 -69.08
CA PRO A 130 8.22 -39.94 -70.14
C PRO A 130 7.06 -40.85 -69.70
N LYS A 131 6.00 -40.91 -70.52
CA LYS A 131 4.84 -41.77 -70.29
C LYS A 131 5.30 -43.23 -70.27
N GLY A 132 5.41 -43.81 -69.08
CA GLY A 132 5.74 -45.24 -68.93
C GLY A 132 6.33 -45.65 -67.57
N ILE A 133 6.87 -44.73 -66.77
CA ILE A 133 7.48 -45.05 -65.47
C ILE A 133 6.91 -44.12 -64.40
N CYS A 134 5.61 -44.29 -64.10
CA CYS A 134 5.07 -43.79 -62.84
C CYS A 134 4.93 -45.01 -61.93
N GLU A 135 5.93 -45.23 -61.08
CA GLU A 135 5.73 -46.08 -59.91
C GLU A 135 4.57 -45.51 -59.09
N LYS A 136 3.69 -46.38 -58.59
CA LYS A 136 2.53 -45.97 -57.78
C LYS A 136 3.00 -45.04 -56.66
N PRO A 137 2.32 -43.92 -56.40
CA PRO A 137 2.72 -43.01 -55.33
C PRO A 137 2.71 -43.77 -54.00
N VAL A 138 3.87 -43.79 -53.32
CA VAL A 138 4.16 -44.52 -52.07
C VAL A 138 3.15 -44.20 -50.94
N PHE A 139 2.40 -43.12 -51.06
CA PHE A 139 1.48 -42.64 -50.03
C PHE A 139 0.00 -42.99 -50.24
N GLN A 140 -0.35 -43.78 -51.26
CA GLN A 140 -1.75 -44.10 -51.53
C GLN A 140 -2.40 -44.85 -50.35
N ASP A 141 -1.65 -45.74 -49.69
CA ASP A 141 -2.15 -46.54 -48.57
C ASP A 141 -2.24 -45.72 -47.27
N VAL A 142 -1.32 -44.75 -47.06
CA VAL A 142 -1.29 -43.90 -45.86
C VAL A 142 -2.40 -42.83 -45.91
N VAL A 143 -2.67 -42.27 -47.10
CA VAL A 143 -3.74 -41.28 -47.31
C VAL A 143 -5.13 -41.94 -47.24
N ALA A 144 -5.25 -43.21 -47.62
CA ALA A 144 -6.48 -43.98 -47.46
C ALA A 144 -6.76 -44.34 -45.98
N ALA A 145 -5.73 -44.68 -45.20
CA ALA A 145 -5.87 -44.98 -43.78
C ALA A 145 -6.20 -43.74 -42.92
N GLY A 146 -5.75 -42.54 -43.33
CA GLY A 146 -5.98 -41.28 -42.62
C GLY A 146 -7.27 -40.53 -42.99
N ARG A 147 -7.99 -40.94 -44.05
CA ARG A 147 -9.26 -40.31 -44.45
C ARG A 147 -10.45 -40.89 -43.67
N MET A 148 -10.52 -40.57 -42.38
CA MET A 148 -11.80 -40.57 -41.67
C MET A 148 -12.48 -39.23 -41.96
N THR A 149 -13.31 -39.19 -43.02
CA THR A 149 -14.25 -38.08 -43.19
C THR A 149 -15.30 -38.14 -42.07
N ARG A 150 -15.62 -36.98 -41.47
CA ARG A 150 -16.57 -36.78 -40.35
C ARG A 150 -17.95 -37.45 -40.52
N SER A 151 -18.29 -37.98 -41.68
CA SER A 151 -19.55 -38.66 -41.98
C SER A 151 -19.64 -40.11 -41.47
N MET A 152 -18.55 -40.73 -41.01
CA MET A 152 -18.56 -42.14 -40.55
C MET A 152 -18.59 -42.33 -39.03
N ALA A 153 -18.78 -41.26 -38.24
CA ALA A 153 -18.75 -41.29 -36.78
C ALA A 153 -20.06 -41.77 -36.10
N ARG A 154 -20.81 -42.69 -36.72
CA ARG A 154 -21.97 -43.30 -36.08
C ARG A 154 -22.10 -44.77 -36.46
N LYS A 155 -21.38 -45.62 -35.73
CA LYS A 155 -21.82 -47.01 -35.52
C LYS A 155 -22.05 -47.19 -34.02
N VAL A 156 -23.29 -47.56 -33.75
CA VAL A 156 -23.90 -47.86 -32.46
C VAL A 156 -23.18 -49.07 -31.86
N GLU A 157 -22.78 -48.96 -30.60
CA GLU A 157 -22.41 -50.13 -29.79
C GLU A 157 -23.70 -50.92 -29.50
N GLU A 158 -23.91 -52.04 -30.19
CA GLU A 158 -24.83 -53.08 -29.72
C GLU A 158 -24.04 -54.01 -28.79
N GLY A 159 -24.35 -53.91 -27.49
CA GLY A 159 -23.86 -54.84 -26.48
C GLY A 159 -24.41 -56.25 -26.68
N PRO A 160 -23.78 -57.27 -26.06
CA PRO A 160 -24.13 -58.67 -26.31
C PRO A 160 -25.51 -59.01 -25.75
N SER A 161 -26.39 -59.50 -26.62
CA SER A 161 -27.65 -60.14 -26.25
C SER A 161 -27.37 -61.49 -25.59
N THR A 162 -27.63 -61.62 -24.30
CA THR A 162 -27.74 -62.91 -23.62
C THR A 162 -29.11 -63.51 -23.90
N SER A 163 -29.14 -64.64 -24.61
CA SER A 163 -30.30 -65.54 -24.68
C SER A 163 -29.90 -66.92 -24.15
N SER A 164 -30.31 -67.20 -22.91
CA SER A 164 -30.70 -68.52 -22.37
C SER A 164 -31.38 -68.30 -21.03
#